data_AF-A0A2U3PVS4-F1
#
_entry.id   AF-A0A2U3PVS4-F1
#
_cell.length_a   1.000
_cell.length_b   1.000
_cell.length_c   1.000
_cell.angle_alpha   90.00
_cell.angle_beta   90.00
_cell.angle_gamma   90.00
#
_symmetry.space_group_name_H-M   'P 1'
#
loop_
_entity.id
_entity.type
_entity.pdbx_description
1 polymer ?
#
loop_
_entity_poly.entity_id
_entity_poly.type
_entity_poly.pdbx_seq_one_letter_code
_entity_poly.pdbx_strand_id
1 'polypeptide(L)'
;MPDPITIASAVGAVKPTFDALRSALGLLKDAKDLLPTGEKQAAITQALVTAESSAKLAEAEIAKALGFGFCKCEFPPTPMLTVGHISNAHAARYGIQGAVYEWPEVRLQ
;
A
#
# COMPACT_ATOMS: atom_id res chain seq x y z
N MET A 1 -12.16 -14.16 18.62
CA MET A 1 -11.44 -13.74 17.40
C MET A 1 -12.38 -12.79 16.66
N PRO A 2 -11.97 -11.56 16.32
CA PRO A 2 -12.84 -10.62 15.63
C PRO A 2 -13.21 -11.15 14.24
N ASP A 3 -14.47 -10.99 13.86
CA ASP A 3 -15.07 -11.56 12.65
C ASP A 3 -14.57 -10.80 11.40
N PRO A 4 -14.43 -11.46 10.23
CA PRO A 4 -13.86 -10.85 9.02
C PRO A 4 -14.64 -9.61 8.53
N ILE A 5 -15.94 -9.53 8.82
CA ILE A 5 -16.77 -8.37 8.48
C ILE A 5 -16.43 -7.15 9.37
N THR A 6 -16.12 -7.39 10.64
CA THR A 6 -15.73 -6.37 11.62
C THR A 6 -14.35 -5.80 11.30
N ILE A 7 -13.43 -6.64 10.78
CA ILE A 7 -12.10 -6.22 10.33
C ILE A 7 -12.19 -5.49 8.98
N ALA A 8 -12.99 -5.99 8.02
CA ALA A 8 -13.15 -5.35 6.72
C ALA A 8 -13.76 -3.94 6.81
N SER A 9 -14.72 -3.75 7.72
CA SER A 9 -15.32 -2.44 7.98
C SER A 9 -14.35 -1.50 8.71
N ALA A 10 -13.55 -1.99 9.65
CA ALA A 10 -12.48 -1.20 10.28
C ALA A 10 -11.40 -0.77 9.27
N VAL A 11 -10.96 -1.67 8.38
CA VAL A 11 -9.98 -1.37 7.33
C VAL A 11 -10.56 -0.40 6.29
N GLY A 12 -11.84 -0.55 5.94
CA GLY A 12 -12.54 0.37 5.04
C GLY A 12 -12.62 1.80 5.56
N ALA A 13 -12.66 2.01 6.88
CA ALA A 13 -12.64 3.33 7.50
C ALA A 13 -11.22 3.90 7.68
N VAL A 14 -10.22 3.05 7.93
CA VAL A 14 -8.84 3.48 8.20
C VAL A 14 -8.07 3.76 6.91
N LYS A 15 -8.33 3.01 5.83
CA LYS A 15 -7.70 3.21 4.52
C LYS A 15 -7.83 4.64 3.99
N PRO A 16 -9.02 5.27 3.93
CA PRO A 16 -9.15 6.64 3.44
C PRO A 16 -8.44 7.65 4.34
N THR A 17 -8.39 7.43 5.66
CA THR A 17 -7.62 8.28 6.57
C THR A 17 -6.12 8.16 6.32
N PHE A 18 -5.64 6.95 6.03
CA PHE A 18 -4.23 6.70 5.74
C PHE A 18 -3.82 7.25 4.37
N ASP A 19 -4.66 7.07 3.35
CA ASP A 19 -4.48 7.67 2.02
C ASP A 19 -4.51 9.20 2.11
N ALA A 20 -5.41 9.79 2.92
CA ALA A 20 -5.44 11.23 3.16
C ALA A 20 -4.19 11.74 3.88
N LEU A 21 -3.70 11.01 4.89
CA LEU A 21 -2.45 11.34 5.58
C LEU A 21 -1.26 11.26 4.62
N ARG A 22 -1.16 10.21 3.82
CA ARG A 22 -0.09 10.05 2.83
C ARG A 22 -0.12 11.15 1.77
N SER A 23 -1.32 11.51 1.31
CA SER A 23 -1.52 12.62 0.37
C SER A 23 -1.12 13.97 0.99
N ALA A 24 -1.48 14.21 2.25
CA ALA A 24 -1.05 15.41 2.99
C ALA A 24 0.47 15.45 3.21
N LEU A 25 1.12 14.32 3.51
CA LEU A 25 2.58 14.22 3.62
C LEU A 25 3.26 14.42 2.26
N GLY A 26 2.65 13.94 1.16
CA GLY A 26 3.09 14.20 -0.21
C GLY A 26 3.05 15.70 -0.55
N LEU A 27 1.93 16.36 -0.26
CA LEU A 27 1.79 17.82 -0.41
C LEU A 27 2.82 18.59 0.43
N LEU A 28 3.10 18.12 1.66
CA LEU A 28 4.10 18.73 2.52
C LEU A 28 5.54 18.50 2.02
N LYS A 29 5.79 17.35 1.38
CA LYS A 29 7.06 17.05 0.68
C LYS A 29 7.24 17.93 -0.55
N ASP A 30 6.20 18.12 -1.36
CA ASP A 30 6.24 18.99 -2.53
C ASP A 30 6.40 20.46 -2.10
N ALA A 31 5.76 20.84 -1.00
CA ALA A 31 5.92 22.17 -0.39
C ALA A 31 7.26 22.36 0.33
N LYS A 32 8.03 21.29 0.62
CA LYS A 32 9.36 21.40 1.27
C LYS A 32 10.35 22.17 0.40
N ASP A 33 10.15 22.19 -0.92
CA ASP A 33 10.99 22.93 -1.86
C ASP A 33 10.67 24.43 -1.86
N LEU A 34 9.53 24.82 -1.27
CA LEU A 34 9.13 26.21 -1.03
C LEU A 34 9.46 26.71 0.39
N LEU A 35 9.91 25.82 1.29
CA LEU A 35 10.32 26.19 2.65
C LEU A 35 11.77 26.73 2.65
N PRO A 36 12.06 27.81 3.40
CA PRO A 36 13.41 28.36 3.47
C PRO A 36 14.39 27.31 3.96
N THR A 37 15.48 27.13 3.21
CA THR A 37 16.54 26.14 3.45
C THR A 37 17.21 26.38 4.79
N GLY A 38 17.18 25.39 5.69
CA GLY A 38 17.79 25.45 7.01
C GLY A 38 17.68 24.12 7.78
N GLU A 39 18.27 24.03 8.99
CA GLU A 39 18.29 22.80 9.83
C GLU A 39 16.89 22.20 10.07
N LYS A 40 15.86 23.06 10.12
CA LYS A 40 14.46 22.62 10.29
C LYS A 40 13.95 21.80 9.10
N GLN A 41 14.40 22.09 7.88
CA GLN A 41 14.01 21.36 6.67
C GLN A 41 14.57 19.93 6.70
N ALA A 42 15.82 19.76 7.15
CA ALA A 42 16.44 18.44 7.30
C ALA A 42 15.72 17.60 8.36
N ALA A 43 15.42 18.18 9.52
CA ALA A 43 14.67 17.51 10.58
C ALA A 43 13.25 17.10 10.14
N ILE A 44 12.54 17.99 9.44
CA ILE A 44 11.19 17.69 8.89
C ILE A 44 11.27 16.61 7.82
N THR A 45 12.25 16.66 6.93
CA THR A 45 12.45 15.65 5.88
C THR A 45 12.74 14.28 6.49
N GLN A 46 13.58 14.23 7.52
CA GLN A 46 13.92 12.98 8.18
C GLN A 46 12.70 12.40 8.92
N ALA A 47 11.93 13.24 9.61
CA ALA A 47 10.67 12.83 10.24
C ALA A 47 9.66 12.30 9.21
N LEU A 48 9.55 12.94 8.04
CA LEU A 48 8.69 12.49 6.94
C LEU A 48 9.11 11.12 6.40
N VAL A 49 10.41 10.90 6.17
CA VAL A 49 10.93 9.61 5.71
C VAL A 49 10.68 8.51 6.73
N THR A 50 10.89 8.80 8.02
CA THR A 50 10.59 7.84 9.09
C THR A 50 9.09 7.54 9.15
N ALA A 51 8.23 8.57 9.05
CA ALA A 51 6.78 8.38 9.05
C ALA A 51 6.31 7.52 7.86
N GLU A 52 6.82 7.76 6.65
CA GLU A 52 6.49 6.96 5.47
C GLU A 52 6.94 5.51 5.58
N SER A 53 8.17 5.27 6.06
CA SER A 53 8.67 3.90 6.24
C SER A 53 7.83 3.14 7.28
N SER A 54 7.48 3.80 8.39
CA SER A 54 6.60 3.25 9.43
C SER A 54 5.22 2.95 8.87
N ALA A 55 4.70 3.84 8.03
CA ALA A 55 3.40 3.71 7.41
C ALA A 55 3.33 2.50 6.47
N LYS A 56 4.33 2.36 5.58
CA LYS A 56 4.44 1.20 4.68
C LYS A 56 4.57 -0.13 5.43
N LEU A 57 5.29 -0.15 6.55
CA LEU A 57 5.40 -1.34 7.40
C LEU A 57 4.07 -1.69 8.08
N ALA A 58 3.33 -0.68 8.56
CA ALA A 58 2.00 -0.89 9.14
C ALA A 58 1.02 -1.46 8.10
N GLU A 59 1.02 -0.92 6.87
CA GLU A 59 0.24 -1.46 5.76
C GLU A 59 0.60 -2.92 5.47
N ALA A 60 1.89 -3.25 5.48
CA ALA A 60 2.36 -4.62 5.25
C ALA A 60 1.91 -5.59 6.36
N GLU A 61 2.01 -5.21 7.64
CA GLU A 61 1.55 -6.07 8.74
C GLU A 61 0.02 -6.27 8.73
N ILE A 62 -0.74 -5.22 8.41
CA ILE A 62 -2.21 -5.33 8.26
C ILE A 62 -2.55 -6.28 7.11
N ALA A 63 -1.91 -6.09 5.94
CA ALA A 63 -2.15 -6.94 4.78
C ALA A 63 -1.76 -8.41 5.05
N LYS A 64 -0.73 -8.64 5.87
CA LYS A 64 -0.27 -9.98 6.24
C LYS A 64 -1.28 -10.66 7.16
N ALA A 65 -1.83 -9.92 8.13
CA ALA A 65 -2.91 -10.40 8.98
C ALA A 65 -4.17 -10.76 8.18
N LEU A 66 -4.41 -10.07 7.06
CA LEU A 66 -5.52 -10.32 6.14
C LEU A 66 -5.25 -11.41 5.09
N GLY A 67 -4.04 -11.97 5.05
CA GLY A 67 -3.67 -13.05 4.14
C GLY A 67 -3.39 -12.61 2.69
N PHE A 68 -3.11 -11.32 2.45
CA PHE A 68 -2.71 -10.86 1.12
C PHE A 68 -1.33 -11.39 0.73
N GLY A 69 -1.18 -11.69 -0.56
CA GLY A 69 0.12 -11.96 -1.16
C GLY A 69 0.97 -10.70 -1.24
N PHE A 70 2.27 -10.84 -0.98
CA PHE A 70 3.24 -9.74 -1.05
C PHE A 70 4.15 -9.88 -2.25
N CYS A 71 4.49 -8.74 -2.84
CA CYS A 71 5.59 -8.70 -3.79
C CYS A 71 6.92 -8.94 -3.08
N LYS A 72 7.79 -9.77 -3.68
CA LYS A 72 9.12 -10.09 -3.15
C LYS A 72 10.20 -9.14 -3.67
N CYS A 73 9.84 -8.17 -4.51
CA CYS A 73 10.77 -7.35 -5.27
C CYS A 73 11.19 -6.06 -4.56
N GLU A 74 10.45 -5.62 -3.54
CA GLU A 74 10.68 -4.35 -2.85
C GLU A 74 10.51 -4.50 -1.34
N PHE A 75 11.28 -3.71 -0.58
CA PHE A 75 11.17 -3.60 0.87
C PHE A 75 10.88 -2.14 1.24
N PRO A 76 9.82 -1.82 2.00
CA PRO A 76 8.84 -2.72 2.62
C PRO A 76 7.91 -3.42 1.60
N PRO A 77 7.47 -4.67 1.86
CA PRO A 77 6.70 -5.45 0.89
C PRO A 77 5.29 -4.88 0.69
N THR A 78 4.95 -4.52 -0.54
CA THR A 78 3.63 -4.00 -0.91
C THR A 78 2.63 -5.15 -1.14
N PRO A 79 1.38 -5.06 -0.62
CA PRO A 79 0.35 -6.05 -0.91
C PRO A 79 -0.07 -6.02 -2.39
N MET A 80 -0.27 -7.21 -2.98
CA MET A 80 -0.74 -7.35 -4.35
C MET A 80 -2.25 -7.15 -4.46
N LEU A 81 -2.70 -6.51 -5.53
CA LEU A 81 -4.12 -6.30 -5.83
C LEU A 81 -4.65 -7.41 -6.72
N THR A 82 -5.84 -7.93 -6.42
CA THR A 82 -6.55 -8.81 -7.36
C THR A 82 -7.14 -7.96 -8.49
N VAL A 83 -6.71 -8.22 -9.72
CA VAL A 83 -7.11 -7.45 -10.92
C VAL A 83 -8.06 -8.21 -11.84
N GLY A 84 -8.23 -9.51 -11.64
CA GLY A 84 -9.10 -10.33 -12.45
C GLY A 84 -9.16 -11.77 -11.99
N HIS A 85 -9.93 -12.57 -12.72
CA HIS A 85 -10.05 -14.00 -12.48
C HIS A 85 -10.01 -14.75 -13.81
N ILE A 86 -9.05 -15.67 -13.96
CA ILE A 86 -8.96 -16.53 -15.14
C ILE A 86 -9.90 -17.70 -14.94
N SER A 87 -10.97 -17.75 -15.73
CA SER A 87 -11.97 -18.83 -15.71
C SER A 87 -12.24 -19.45 -17.09
N ASN A 88 -11.47 -19.10 -18.13
CA ASN A 88 -11.73 -19.64 -19.46
C ASN A 88 -11.29 -21.11 -19.58
N ALA A 89 -12.06 -21.89 -20.33
CA ALA A 89 -11.83 -23.34 -20.51
C ALA A 89 -10.48 -23.65 -21.18
N HIS A 90 -9.87 -22.67 -21.84
CA HIS A 90 -8.58 -22.82 -22.50
C HIS A 90 -7.42 -22.76 -21.49
N ALA A 91 -7.41 -21.78 -20.58
CA ALA A 91 -6.43 -21.67 -19.49
C ALA A 91 -6.60 -22.80 -18.46
N ALA A 92 -7.83 -23.27 -18.27
CA ALA A 92 -8.14 -24.43 -17.44
C ALA A 92 -7.36 -25.69 -17.85
N ARG A 93 -7.14 -25.91 -19.16
CA ARG A 93 -6.38 -27.05 -19.68
C ARG A 93 -4.89 -27.01 -19.33
N TYR A 94 -4.36 -25.82 -19.04
CA TYR A 94 -2.97 -25.61 -18.63
C TYR A 94 -2.81 -25.47 -17.11
N GLY A 95 -3.87 -25.73 -16.34
CA GLY A 95 -3.86 -25.58 -14.88
C GLY A 95 -3.80 -24.12 -14.40
N ILE A 96 -4.01 -23.16 -15.30
CA ILE A 96 -4.01 -21.73 -14.98
C ILE A 96 -5.46 -21.32 -14.72
N GLN A 97 -5.89 -21.49 -13.48
CA GLN A 97 -7.21 -21.08 -13.00
C GLN A 97 -7.06 -20.31 -11.69
N GLY A 98 -7.82 -19.23 -11.52
CA GLY A 98 -7.87 -18.48 -10.27
C GLY A 98 -7.70 -16.97 -10.42
N ALA A 99 -7.57 -16.30 -9.28
CA ALA A 99 -7.38 -14.86 -9.18
C ALA A 99 -6.01 -14.44 -9.73
N VAL A 100 -6.01 -13.38 -10.55
CA VAL A 100 -4.80 -12.73 -11.06
C VAL A 100 -4.46 -11.59 -10.11
N TYR A 101 -3.21 -11.57 -9.65
CA TYR A 101 -2.70 -10.56 -8.74
C TYR A 101 -1.66 -9.71 -9.46
N GLU A 102 -1.78 -8.40 -9.35
CA GLU A 102 -0.83 -7.44 -9.90
C GLU A 102 -0.32 -6.49 -8.82
N TRP A 103 0.79 -5.86 -9.14
CA TRP A 103 1.43 -4.91 -8.26
C TRP A 103 0.80 -3.51 -8.43
N PRO A 104 0.51 -2.76 -7.35
CA PRO A 104 -0.14 -1.46 -7.46
C PRO A 104 0.65 -0.45 -8.30
N GLU A 105 1.98 -0.48 -8.20
CA GLU A 105 2.90 0.43 -8.89
C GLU A 105 2.95 0.19 -10.41
N VAL A 106 2.56 -1.00 -10.88
CA VAL A 106 2.56 -1.38 -12.30
C VAL A 106 1.31 -0.88 -13.03
N ARG A 107 0.37 -0.24 -12.32
CA ARG A 107 -0.71 0.55 -12.94
C ARG A 107 -0.21 1.94 -13.32
N LEU A 108 0.80 2.01 -14.19
CA LEU A 108 1.23 3.23 -14.87
C LEU A 108 0.89 3.11 -16.36
N GLN A 109 -0.24 3.74 -16.71
CA GLN A 109 -0.73 4.14 -18.04
C GLN A 109 -1.02 3.04 -19.07
#